data_AF-A0A942IQX7-F1
#
_entry.id   AF-A0A942IQX7-F1
#
_cell.length_a   1.000
_cell.length_b   1.000
_cell.length_c   1.000
_cell.angle_alpha   90.00
_cell.angle_beta   90.00
_cell.angle_gamma   90.00
#
_symmetry.space_group_name_H-M   'P 1'
#
loop_
_entity.id
_entity.type
_entity.pdbx_description
1 polymer ?
#
loop_
_entity_poly.entity_id
_entity_poly.type
_entity_poly.pdbx_seq_one_letter_code
_entity_poly.pdbx_strand_id
1 'polypeptide(L)'
;MDKNKKTAFFLILFVAVVGLVAYSYSAEPVKKQASGEVCPDCGKVHGDEGAEEAGGSETVLEGQISQINPTTAKSLKVQLQELDSENCANDVANALAALGSIGKIRCDLTTKQFEVEYDSAVLNEEKILGVFNKVGHPGKPITGS
;
A
#
# COMPACT_ATOMS: atom_id res chain seq x y z
N MET A 1 -20.12 -39.76 19.28
CA MET A 1 -19.06 -38.94 18.67
C MET A 1 -18.23 -38.36 19.78
N ASP A 2 -17.16 -39.07 20.11
CA ASP A 2 -16.41 -38.95 21.35
C ASP A 2 -15.71 -37.59 21.44
N LYS A 3 -15.87 -36.93 22.59
CA LYS A 3 -15.33 -35.57 22.83
C LYS A 3 -13.82 -35.51 22.53
N ASN A 4 -13.11 -36.60 22.78
CA ASN A 4 -11.66 -36.73 22.54
C ASN A 4 -11.30 -36.73 21.05
N LYS A 5 -12.19 -37.22 20.18
CA LYS A 5 -11.98 -37.26 18.72
C LYS A 5 -12.17 -35.88 18.09
N LYS A 6 -13.07 -35.04 18.64
CA LYS A 6 -13.25 -33.65 18.20
C LYS A 6 -12.02 -32.81 18.55
N THR A 7 -11.49 -32.94 19.76
CA THR A 7 -10.30 -32.20 20.19
C THR A 7 -9.08 -32.55 19.34
N ALA A 8 -8.87 -33.83 19.01
CA ALA A 8 -7.77 -34.24 18.14
C ALA A 8 -7.89 -33.66 16.72
N PHE A 9 -9.11 -33.60 16.16
CA PHE A 9 -9.34 -33.01 14.84
C PHE A 9 -9.03 -31.50 14.82
N PHE A 10 -9.44 -30.75 15.84
CA PHE A 10 -9.15 -29.31 15.91
C PHE A 10 -7.66 -29.03 16.10
N LEU A 11 -6.94 -29.86 16.85
CA LEU A 11 -5.50 -29.70 17.07
C LEU A 11 -4.70 -29.95 15.78
N ILE A 12 -5.04 -31.01 15.03
CA ILE A 12 -4.39 -31.31 13.74
C ILE A 12 -4.67 -30.19 12.72
N LEU A 13 -5.90 -29.68 12.68
CA LEU A 13 -6.27 -28.59 11.77
C LEU A 13 -5.53 -27.30 12.10
N PHE A 14 -5.35 -27.00 13.40
CA PHE A 14 -4.61 -25.82 13.84
C PHE A 14 -3.11 -25.91 13.45
N VAL A 15 -2.48 -27.08 13.64
CA VAL A 15 -1.07 -27.29 13.23
C VAL A 15 -0.90 -27.18 11.71
N ALA A 16 -1.85 -27.69 10.92
CA ALA A 16 -1.81 -27.56 9.46
C ALA A 16 -1.92 -26.09 8.99
N VAL A 17 -2.79 -25.30 9.61
CA VAL A 17 -2.94 -23.88 9.29
C VAL A 17 -1.70 -23.09 9.69
N VAL A 18 -1.16 -23.32 10.90
CA VAL A 18 0.07 -22.65 11.36
C VAL A 18 1.28 -23.04 10.48
N GLY A 19 1.39 -24.31 10.08
CA GLY A 19 2.43 -24.75 9.15
C GLY A 19 2.32 -24.11 7.77
N LEU A 20 1.10 -23.92 7.26
CA LEU A 20 0.87 -23.29 5.96
C LEU A 20 1.16 -21.77 5.99
N VAL A 21 0.84 -21.10 7.11
CA VAL A 21 1.21 -19.70 7.35
C VAL A 21 2.73 -19.54 7.47
N ALA A 22 3.42 -20.41 8.21
CA ALA A 22 4.88 -20.38 8.30
C ALA A 22 5.57 -20.65 6.95
N TYR A 23 5.01 -21.56 6.14
CA TYR A 23 5.50 -21.86 4.80
C TYR A 23 5.37 -20.67 3.85
N SER A 24 4.26 -19.93 3.92
CA SER A 24 4.05 -18.73 3.11
C SER A 24 4.96 -17.57 3.51
N TYR A 25 5.43 -17.51 4.76
CA TYR A 25 6.43 -16.54 5.20
C TYR A 25 7.89 -16.92 4.84
N SER A 26 8.16 -18.17 4.50
CA SER A 26 9.51 -18.64 4.12
C SER A 26 9.74 -18.68 2.61
N ALA A 27 8.75 -18.26 1.80
CA ALA A 27 8.94 -18.01 0.38
C ALA A 27 9.69 -16.68 0.21
N GLU A 28 11.02 -16.76 0.25
CA GLU A 28 11.88 -15.64 -0.12
C GLU A 28 11.47 -15.08 -1.49
N PRO A 29 11.42 -13.75 -1.68
CA PRO A 29 11.26 -13.17 -2.99
C PRO A 29 12.49 -13.53 -3.82
N VAL A 30 12.24 -14.00 -5.05
CA VAL A 30 13.23 -14.25 -6.10
C VAL A 30 14.26 -13.12 -6.10
N LYS A 31 15.47 -13.43 -5.61
CA LYS A 31 16.67 -12.64 -5.90
C LYS A 31 16.90 -12.79 -7.40
N LYS A 32 16.45 -11.82 -8.19
CA LYS A 32 17.04 -11.58 -9.51
C LYS A 32 18.48 -11.14 -9.25
N GLN A 33 19.40 -12.10 -9.33
CA GLN A 33 20.82 -11.83 -9.48
C GLN A 33 21.00 -11.10 -10.81
N ALA A 34 21.09 -9.78 -10.75
CA ALA A 34 21.80 -9.03 -11.78
C ALA A 34 23.30 -9.35 -11.57
N SER A 35 23.82 -10.24 -12.42
CA SER A 35 25.24 -10.35 -12.67
C SER A 35 25.68 -9.05 -13.35
N GLY A 36 26.06 -8.06 -12.54
CA GLY A 36 26.68 -6.84 -13.02
C GLY A 36 28.18 -7.09 -13.22
N GLU A 37 28.61 -7.16 -14.48
CA GLU A 37 30.01 -6.94 -14.82
C GLU A 37 30.43 -5.55 -14.32
N VAL A 38 31.55 -5.52 -13.60
CA VAL A 38 32.19 -4.30 -13.10
C VAL A 38 32.90 -3.63 -14.28
N CYS A 39 32.36 -2.51 -14.78
CA CYS A 39 33.13 -1.62 -15.65
C CYS A 39 34.24 -0.94 -14.83
N PRO A 40 35.53 -1.09 -15.17
CA PRO A 40 36.64 -0.68 -14.32
C PRO A 40 37.00 0.82 -14.40
N ASP A 41 36.19 1.68 -15.02
CA ASP A 41 36.63 3.03 -15.35
C ASP A 41 35.51 4.08 -15.47
N CYS A 42 34.80 4.39 -14.37
CA CYS A 42 34.27 5.75 -14.14
C CYS A 42 33.66 5.88 -12.73
N GLY A 43 34.40 6.51 -11.80
CA GLY A 43 33.94 6.81 -10.43
C GLY A 43 32.92 7.95 -10.36
N LYS A 44 31.76 7.81 -11.01
CA LYS A 44 30.58 8.68 -10.82
C LYS A 44 29.29 7.89 -10.87
N VAL A 45 28.48 8.04 -9.82
CA VAL A 45 27.14 7.47 -9.71
C VAL A 45 26.23 8.19 -10.72
N HIS A 46 25.95 7.53 -11.84
CA HIS A 46 24.83 7.87 -12.72
C HIS A 46 23.64 7.03 -12.29
N GLY A 47 22.58 7.68 -11.84
CA GLY A 47 21.25 7.07 -11.76
C GLY A 47 20.51 7.41 -13.04
N ASP A 48 20.62 6.54 -14.05
CA ASP A 48 19.82 6.55 -15.28
C ASP A 48 18.92 5.30 -15.20
N GLU A 49 17.60 5.47 -15.07
CA GLU A 49 16.64 5.66 -16.17
C GLU A 49 16.25 4.32 -16.81
N GLY A 50 15.03 3.89 -16.48
CA GLY A 50 14.29 2.88 -17.22
C GLY A 50 13.45 3.54 -18.31
N ALA A 51 13.33 2.86 -19.45
CA ALA A 51 12.38 3.14 -20.52
C ALA A 51 11.80 1.77 -20.94
N GLU A 52 10.58 1.58 -21.40
CA GLU A 52 9.55 2.49 -21.90
C GLU A 52 8.25 1.66 -22.02
N GLU A 53 7.07 2.24 -21.81
CA GLU A 53 5.97 2.17 -22.78
C GLU A 53 4.98 3.34 -22.55
N ALA A 54 4.95 4.24 -23.54
CA ALA A 54 3.83 5.02 -24.05
C ALA A 54 2.89 5.76 -23.05
N GLY A 55 3.20 7.04 -22.84
CA GLY A 55 2.22 8.12 -23.01
C GLY A 55 1.21 8.38 -21.89
N GLY A 56 1.62 9.15 -20.88
CA GLY A 56 0.69 9.82 -19.97
C GLY A 56 1.39 10.49 -18.80
N SER A 57 1.49 11.82 -18.85
CA SER A 57 1.94 12.75 -17.80
C SER A 57 2.15 12.15 -16.40
N GLU A 58 3.41 12.05 -15.99
CA GLU A 58 3.97 11.49 -14.75
C GLU A 58 3.53 12.28 -13.49
N THR A 59 2.24 12.31 -13.22
CA THR A 59 1.63 13.10 -12.13
C THR A 59 0.84 12.24 -11.14
N VAL A 60 0.87 10.91 -11.32
CA VAL A 60 0.14 9.96 -10.49
C VAL A 60 1.13 9.17 -9.63
N LEU A 61 1.09 9.40 -8.32
CA LEU A 61 1.88 8.67 -7.32
C LEU A 61 1.06 7.51 -6.78
N GLU A 62 1.52 6.28 -6.97
CA GLU A 62 0.89 5.07 -6.41
C GLU A 62 1.81 4.40 -5.38
N GLY A 63 1.24 4.09 -4.21
CA GLY A 63 1.95 3.40 -3.13
C GLY A 63 1.11 2.25 -2.58
N GLN A 64 1.68 1.04 -2.54
CA GLN A 64 1.09 -0.10 -1.85
C GLN A 64 1.67 -0.19 -0.43
N ILE A 65 0.82 -0.11 0.58
CA ILE A 65 1.26 0.07 1.97
C ILE A 65 1.22 -1.25 2.74
N SER A 66 0.13 -2.00 2.64
CA SER A 66 -0.06 -3.22 3.42
C SER A 66 -1.15 -4.11 2.83
N GLN A 67 -1.18 -5.37 3.26
CA GLN A 67 -2.24 -6.30 2.89
C GLN A 67 -3.47 -6.04 3.79
N ILE A 68 -4.56 -5.51 3.21
CA ILE A 68 -5.84 -5.30 3.92
C ILE A 68 -6.82 -6.43 3.64
N ASN A 69 -7.88 -6.53 4.45
CA ASN A 69 -8.94 -7.52 4.24
C ASN A 69 -9.78 -7.15 3.00
N PRO A 70 -9.80 -7.98 1.94
CA PRO A 70 -10.52 -7.65 0.71
C PRO A 70 -12.05 -7.66 0.87
N THR A 71 -12.58 -8.30 1.92
CA THR A 71 -14.03 -8.38 2.17
C THR A 71 -14.59 -7.07 2.72
N THR A 72 -13.74 -6.29 3.39
CA THR A 72 -14.09 -5.04 4.06
C THR A 72 -13.33 -3.84 3.48
N ALA A 73 -12.52 -4.06 2.45
CA ALA A 73 -11.82 -3.03 1.70
C ALA A 73 -12.81 -2.05 1.06
N LYS A 74 -12.57 -0.75 1.28
CA LYS A 74 -13.29 0.34 0.62
C LYS A 74 -12.28 1.36 0.10
N SER A 75 -12.66 2.04 -0.97
CA SER A 75 -11.88 3.14 -1.54
C SER A 75 -12.55 4.46 -1.22
N LEU A 76 -11.79 5.41 -0.68
CA LEU A 76 -12.21 6.78 -0.45
C LEU A 76 -11.43 7.69 -1.41
N LYS A 77 -12.15 8.47 -2.21
CA LYS A 77 -11.57 9.54 -3.01
C LYS A 77 -11.74 10.87 -2.31
N VAL A 78 -10.67 11.64 -2.23
CA VAL A 78 -10.60 12.93 -1.54
C VAL A 78 -10.05 13.96 -2.51
N GLN A 79 -10.82 15.03 -2.74
CA GLN A 79 -10.34 16.20 -3.44
C GLN A 79 -9.60 17.10 -2.46
N LEU A 80 -8.31 17.33 -2.70
CA LEU A 80 -7.48 18.23 -1.91
C LEU A 80 -7.56 19.66 -2.47
N GLN A 81 -7.58 20.65 -1.59
CA GLN A 81 -7.55 22.06 -2.00
C GLN A 81 -6.16 22.44 -2.53
N GLU A 82 -5.11 21.96 -1.85
CA GLU A 82 -3.72 22.27 -2.14
C GLU A 82 -2.90 20.98 -2.14
N LEU A 83 -2.32 20.69 -3.30
CA LEU A 83 -1.50 19.52 -3.57
C LEU A 83 -0.60 19.87 -4.75
N ASP A 84 0.37 20.73 -4.49
CA ASP A 84 1.17 21.38 -5.53
C ASP A 84 2.59 20.78 -5.63
N SER A 85 2.89 19.76 -4.82
CA SER A 85 4.18 19.06 -4.87
C SER A 85 4.06 17.57 -4.53
N GLU A 86 4.97 16.77 -5.10
CA GLU A 86 5.13 15.35 -4.76
C GLU A 86 5.49 15.15 -3.28
N ASN A 87 6.22 16.09 -2.67
CA ASN A 87 6.53 16.06 -1.25
C ASN A 87 5.27 16.08 -0.37
N CYS A 88 4.30 16.94 -0.70
CA CYS A 88 3.03 16.98 0.03
C CYS A 88 2.26 15.66 -0.09
N ALA A 89 2.25 15.08 -1.29
CA ALA A 89 1.61 13.79 -1.51
C ALA A 89 2.30 12.66 -0.71
N ASN A 90 3.64 12.67 -0.66
CA ASN A 90 4.41 11.71 0.13
C ASN A 90 4.20 11.88 1.64
N ASP A 91 4.12 13.11 2.15
CA ASP A 91 3.85 13.36 3.58
C ASP A 91 2.47 12.81 4.00
N VAL A 92 1.46 13.04 3.17
CA VAL A 92 0.11 12.47 3.34
C VAL A 92 0.17 10.94 3.29
N ALA A 93 0.83 10.37 2.28
CA ALA A 93 0.94 8.92 2.11
C ALA A 93 1.64 8.25 3.31
N ASN A 94 2.72 8.85 3.81
CA ASN A 94 3.43 8.39 5.00
C ASN A 94 2.56 8.46 6.27
N ALA A 95 1.80 9.55 6.45
CA ALA A 95 0.91 9.69 7.60
C ALA A 95 -0.25 8.69 7.56
N LEU A 96 -0.76 8.37 6.37
CA LEU A 96 -1.75 7.31 6.18
C LEU A 96 -1.13 5.92 6.39
N ALA A 97 0.10 5.69 5.94
CA ALA A 97 0.84 4.45 6.18
C ALA A 97 0.98 4.13 7.67
N ALA A 98 1.20 5.16 8.50
CA ALA A 98 1.28 5.03 9.95
C ALA A 98 -0.01 4.52 10.62
N LEU A 99 -1.17 4.56 9.93
CA LEU A 99 -2.42 4.00 10.44
C LEU A 99 -2.48 2.47 10.34
N GLY A 100 -1.63 1.84 9.54
CA GLY A 100 -1.49 0.38 9.43
C GLY A 100 -2.70 -0.38 8.85
N SER A 101 -3.76 0.30 8.44
CA SER A 101 -4.99 -0.30 7.85
C SER A 101 -5.33 0.29 6.47
N ILE A 102 -4.30 0.76 5.78
CA ILE A 102 -4.36 1.28 4.42
C ILE A 102 -3.74 0.24 3.49
N GLY A 103 -4.46 -0.15 2.44
CA GLY A 103 -4.00 -1.13 1.47
C GLY A 103 -3.20 -0.49 0.35
N LYS A 104 -3.85 0.45 -0.32
CA LYS A 104 -3.32 1.15 -1.50
C LYS A 104 -3.60 2.64 -1.37
N ILE A 105 -2.65 3.44 -1.82
CA ILE A 105 -2.80 4.87 -1.99
C ILE A 105 -2.51 5.20 -3.46
N ARG A 106 -3.33 6.07 -4.01
CA ARG A 106 -3.13 6.66 -5.33
C ARG A 106 -3.38 8.16 -5.23
N CYS A 107 -2.48 8.94 -5.75
CA CYS A 107 -2.53 10.39 -5.72
C CYS A 107 -2.36 10.91 -7.13
N ASP A 108 -3.26 11.77 -7.59
CA ASP A 108 -3.18 12.44 -8.88
C ASP A 108 -2.99 13.95 -8.63
N LEU A 109 -1.78 14.42 -8.94
CA LEU A 109 -1.39 15.82 -8.78
C LEU A 109 -2.07 16.73 -9.81
N THR A 110 -2.42 16.20 -10.99
CA THR A 110 -3.09 16.97 -12.05
C THR A 110 -4.53 17.30 -11.65
N THR A 111 -5.24 16.30 -11.12
CA THR A 111 -6.64 16.48 -10.68
C THR A 111 -6.76 16.89 -9.21
N LYS A 112 -5.64 16.93 -8.47
CA LYS A 112 -5.57 17.15 -7.01
C LYS A 112 -6.45 16.16 -6.23
N GLN A 113 -6.52 14.93 -6.73
CA GLN A 113 -7.34 13.87 -6.15
C GLN A 113 -6.47 12.82 -5.47
N PHE A 114 -6.93 12.37 -4.31
CA PHE A 114 -6.26 11.37 -3.51
C PHE A 114 -7.22 10.22 -3.26
N GLU A 115 -6.88 9.04 -3.73
CA GLU A 115 -7.62 7.80 -3.57
C GLU A 115 -6.91 6.92 -2.55
N VAL A 116 -7.66 6.47 -1.55
CA VAL A 116 -7.17 5.69 -0.43
C VAL A 116 -8.02 4.44 -0.31
N GLU A 117 -7.40 3.28 -0.45
CA GLU A 117 -8.02 1.99 -0.18
C GLU A 117 -7.71 1.59 1.27
N TYR A 118 -8.75 1.33 2.05
CA TYR A 118 -8.63 1.06 3.48
C TYR A 118 -9.59 -0.04 3.93
N ASP A 119 -9.27 -0.65 5.07
CA ASP A 119 -10.17 -1.61 5.71
C ASP A 119 -11.27 -0.88 6.52
N SER A 120 -12.50 -0.91 6.03
CA SER A 120 -13.64 -0.26 6.68
C SER A 120 -14.11 -0.91 7.98
N ALA A 121 -13.58 -2.10 8.33
CA ALA A 121 -13.82 -2.71 9.64
C ALA A 121 -12.96 -2.10 10.75
N VAL A 122 -11.84 -1.45 10.39
CA VAL A 122 -10.84 -0.93 11.34
C VAL A 122 -10.71 0.60 11.25
N LEU A 123 -10.79 1.13 10.03
CA LEU A 123 -10.61 2.53 9.70
C LEU A 123 -11.91 3.11 9.11
N ASN A 124 -12.20 4.37 9.40
CA ASN A 124 -13.37 5.07 8.88
C ASN A 124 -12.94 6.32 8.13
N GLU A 125 -13.80 6.80 7.22
CA GLU A 125 -13.56 7.99 6.39
C GLU A 125 -13.19 9.22 7.23
N GLU A 126 -13.86 9.44 8.36
CA GLU A 126 -13.57 10.56 9.27
C GLU A 126 -12.14 10.52 9.83
N LYS A 127 -11.61 9.31 10.13
CA LYS A 127 -10.23 9.16 10.61
C LYS A 127 -9.24 9.48 9.49
N ILE A 128 -9.53 9.03 8.28
CA ILE A 128 -8.72 9.30 7.09
C ILE A 128 -8.67 10.81 6.84
N LEU A 129 -9.83 11.46 6.76
CA LEU A 129 -9.95 12.92 6.62
C LEU A 129 -9.27 13.68 7.79
N GLY A 130 -9.33 13.12 8.99
CA GLY A 130 -8.60 13.64 10.14
C GLY A 130 -7.08 13.64 9.94
N VAL A 131 -6.51 12.64 9.28
CA VAL A 131 -5.08 12.62 8.93
C VAL A 131 -4.74 13.68 7.90
N PHE A 132 -5.53 13.81 6.84
CA PHE A 132 -5.39 14.88 5.84
C PHE A 132 -5.35 16.28 6.49
N ASN A 133 -6.24 16.54 7.43
CA ASN A 133 -6.23 17.80 8.19
C ASN A 133 -4.98 17.96 9.08
N LYS A 134 -4.51 16.89 9.71
CA LYS A 134 -3.33 16.92 10.60
C LYS A 134 -2.03 17.21 9.86
N VAL A 135 -1.89 16.72 8.63
CA VAL A 135 -0.72 16.98 7.78
C VAL A 135 -0.80 18.34 7.06
N GLY A 136 -1.86 19.11 7.28
CA GLY A 136 -2.02 20.43 6.68
C GLY A 136 -2.59 20.43 5.26
N HIS A 137 -3.11 19.30 4.79
CA HIS A 137 -3.72 19.15 3.46
C HIS A 137 -5.20 18.79 3.60
N PRO A 138 -6.06 19.74 4.03
CA PRO A 138 -7.49 19.49 4.19
C PRO A 138 -8.14 19.16 2.84
N GLY A 139 -8.91 18.08 2.82
CA GLY A 139 -9.62 17.60 1.64
C GLY A 139 -11.09 17.36 1.89
N LYS A 140 -11.86 17.26 0.81
CA LYS A 140 -13.27 16.86 0.84
C LYS A 140 -13.45 15.52 0.14
N PRO A 141 -14.20 14.58 0.74
CA PRO A 141 -14.51 13.33 0.07
C PRO A 141 -15.34 13.62 -1.18
N ILE A 142 -14.97 13.01 -2.30
CA ILE A 142 -15.74 13.02 -3.53
C ILE A 142 -16.34 11.64 -3.72
N THR A 143 -17.67 11.58 -3.68
CA THR A 143 -18.41 10.37 -4.02
C THR A 143 -18.57 10.39 -5.54
N GLY A 144 -17.92 9.46 -6.24
CA GLY A 144 -18.15 9.28 -7.67
C GLY A 144 -19.61 8.91 -7.89
N SER A 145 -20.33 9.76 -8.63
CA SER A 145 -21.73 9.60 -9.02
C SER A 145 -21.98 8.35 -9.88
#